data_AF-A0AA91V9L9-F1
#
_entry.id   AF-A0AA91V9L9-F1
#
_cell.length_a   1.000
_cell.length_b   1.000
_cell.length_c   1.000
_cell.angle_alpha   90.00
_cell.angle_beta   90.00
_cell.angle_gamma   90.00
#
_symmetry.space_group_name_H-M   'P 1'
#
loop_
_entity.id
_entity.type
_entity.pdbx_description
1 polymer ?
#
loop_
_entity_poly.entity_id
_entity_poly.type
_entity_poly.pdbx_seq_one_letter_code
_entity_poly.pdbx_strand_id
1 'polypeptide(L)' 'MRRRNTQAFTFLAWTSFVCALSGMLIGIYTLDETLSVKGYYLIGTLFLTMSCFVLQKTIRDNEEDNERLPKQEPLDKE' A
#
# COMPACT_ATOMS: atom_id res chain seq x y z
N MET A 1 -20.50 -11.78 -2.58
CA MET A 1 -19.48 -10.70 -2.57
C MET A 1 -19.12 -10.34 -4.01
N ARG A 2 -19.46 -9.14 -4.48
CA ARG A 2 -19.04 -8.65 -5.80
C ARG A 2 -17.55 -8.25 -5.70
N ARG A 3 -16.66 -8.88 -6.48
CA ARG A 3 -15.26 -8.44 -6.52
C ARG A 3 -15.20 -7.06 -7.20
N ARG A 4 -14.68 -6.05 -6.51
CA ARG A 4 -14.50 -4.69 -7.05
C ARG A 4 -13.47 -4.65 -8.19
N ASN A 5 -12.47 -5.54 -8.16
CA ASN A 5 -11.37 -5.57 -9.12
C ASN A 5 -11.41 -6.83 -10.00
N THR A 6 -11.09 -6.67 -11.29
CA THR A 6 -10.90 -7.80 -12.21
C THR A 6 -9.57 -8.50 -11.94
N GLN A 7 -9.47 -9.76 -12.37
CA GLN A 7 -8.25 -10.56 -12.20
C GLN A 7 -7.01 -9.89 -12.84
N ALA A 8 -7.20 -9.17 -13.95
CA ALA A 8 -6.15 -8.42 -14.63
C ALA A 8 -5.57 -7.29 -13.76
N PHE A 9 -6.43 -6.51 -13.09
CA PHE A 9 -5.96 -5.43 -12.19
C PHE A 9 -5.23 -5.96 -10.97
N THR A 10 -5.69 -7.09 -10.39
CA THR A 10 -4.99 -7.74 -9.29
C THR A 10 -3.62 -8.24 -9.71
N PHE A 11 -3.51 -8.84 -10.90
CA PHE A 11 -2.22 -9.29 -11.45
C PHE A 11 -1.26 -8.13 -11.69
N LEU A 12 -1.75 -7.04 -12.28
CA LEU A 12 -0.94 -5.85 -12.55
C LEU A 12 -0.38 -5.24 -11.26
N ALA A 13 -1.21 -5.11 -10.21
CA ALA A 13 -0.79 -4.56 -8.93
C ALA A 13 0.30 -5.40 -8.24
N TRP A 14 0.17 -6.73 -8.28
CA TRP A 14 1.19 -7.62 -7.72
C TRP A 14 2.48 -7.59 -8.53
N THR A 15 2.37 -7.58 -9.86
CA THR A 15 3.53 -7.54 -10.75
C THR A 15 4.30 -6.24 -10.58
N SER A 16 3.62 -5.09 -10.55
CA SER A 16 4.27 -3.78 -10.35
C SER A 16 4.96 -3.70 -8.99
N PHE A 17 4.34 -4.21 -7.93
CA PHE A 17 4.95 -4.26 -6.60
C PHE A 17 6.23 -5.12 -6.59
N VAL A 18 6.16 -6.33 -7.15
CA VAL A 18 7.32 -7.22 -7.22
C VAL A 18 8.43 -6.62 -8.06
N CYS A 19 8.11 -6.02 -9.22
CA CYS A 19 9.10 -5.32 -10.06
C CYS A 19 9.76 -4.15 -9.34
N ALA A 20 9.01 -3.32 -8.63
CA ALA A 20 9.56 -2.20 -7.87
C ALA A 20 10.47 -2.68 -6.72
N LEU A 21 10.01 -3.67 -5.95
CA LEU A 21 10.78 -4.21 -4.82
C LEU A 21 12.07 -4.89 -5.29
N SER A 22 11.99 -5.69 -6.35
CA SER A 22 13.18 -6.34 -6.93
C SER A 22 14.15 -5.34 -7.53
N GLY A 23 13.67 -4.29 -8.22
CA GLY A 23 14.51 -3.19 -8.67
C GLY A 23 15.27 -2.50 -7.53
N MET A 24 14.61 -2.26 -6.39
CA MET A 24 15.27 -1.69 -5.21
C MET A 24 16.33 -2.63 -4.63
N LEU A 25 16.03 -3.93 -4.50
CA LEU A 25 17.00 -4.92 -4.01
C LEU A 25 18.22 -5.05 -4.92
N ILE A 26 18.02 -5.05 -6.24
CA ILE A 26 19.11 -5.07 -7.23
C ILE A 26 19.95 -3.79 -7.12
N GLY A 27 19.31 -2.62 -6.92
CA GLY A 27 20.00 -1.36 -6.69
C GLY A 27 20.89 -1.39 -5.46
N ILE A 28 20.38 -1.88 -4.33
CA ILE A 28 21.15 -2.03 -3.08
C ILE A 28 22.30 -3.04 -3.27
N TYR A 29 22.06 -4.14 -3.99
CA TYR A 29 23.09 -5.16 -4.25
C TYR A 29 24.25 -4.60 -5.08
N THR A 30 23.93 -3.84 -6.12
CA THR A 30 24.90 -3.25 -7.07
C THR A 30 25.64 -2.05 -6.49
N LEU A 31 25.07 -1.38 -5.48
CA LEU A 31 25.69 -0.23 -4.82
C LEU A 31 27.05 -0.63 -4.21
N ASP A 32 28.13 0.08 -4.52
CA ASP A 32 29.46 -0.21 -3.98
C ASP A 32 29.72 0.61 -2.72
N GLU A 33 29.03 0.24 -1.64
CA GLU A 33 29.07 0.96 -0.37
C GLU A 33 29.22 0.01 0.82
N THR A 34 29.61 0.59 1.96
CA THR A 34 29.77 -0.16 3.22
C THR A 34 28.46 -0.85 3.62
N LEU A 35 28.57 -2.03 4.25
CA LEU A 35 27.41 -2.82 4.68
C LEU A 35 26.42 -2.03 5.57
N SER A 36 26.93 -1.12 6.40
CA SER A 36 26.10 -0.23 7.24
C SER A 36 25.19 0.68 6.40
N VAL A 37 25.69 1.22 5.29
CA VAL A 37 24.93 2.09 4.37
C VAL A 37 23.89 1.27 3.61
N LYS A 38 24.28 0.09 3.10
CA LYS A 38 23.34 -0.85 2.46
C LYS A 38 22.22 -1.27 3.41
N GLY A 39 22.56 -1.56 4.68
CA GLY A 39 21.61 -1.90 5.73
C GLY A 39 20.62 -0.77 6.02
N TYR A 40 21.09 0.47 6.07
CA TYR A 40 20.23 1.65 6.23
C TYR A 40 19.18 1.74 5.11
N TYR A 41 19.59 1.61 3.85
CA TYR A 41 18.66 1.63 2.72
C TYR A 41 17.68 0.45 2.75
N LEU A 42 18.14 -0.76 3.11
CA LEU A 42 17.28 -1.93 3.19
C LEU A 42 16.20 -1.77 4.26
N ILE A 43 16.58 -1.36 5.48
CA ILE A 43 15.64 -1.15 6.59
C ILE A 43 14.66 -0.02 6.25
N GLY A 44 15.15 1.09 5.70
CA GLY A 44 14.31 2.21 5.26
C GLY A 44 13.28 1.78 4.21
N THR A 45 13.71 0.99 3.22
CA THR A 45 12.81 0.44 2.18
C THR A 45 11.72 -0.44 2.78
N LEU A 46 12.09 -1.36 3.68
CA LEU A 46 11.14 -2.27 4.32
C LEU A 46 10.15 -1.51 5.21
N PHE A 47 10.64 -0.57 6.03
CA PHE A 47 9.81 0.23 6.91
C PHE A 47 8.83 1.11 6.13
N LEU A 48 9.32 1.80 5.09
CA LEU A 48 8.48 2.62 4.22
C LEU A 48 7.40 1.77 3.53
N THR A 49 7.77 0.61 2.98
CA THR A 49 6.83 -0.31 2.31
C THR A 49 5.73 -0.78 3.26
N MET A 50 6.10 -1.19 4.48
CA MET A 50 5.13 -1.61 5.49
C MET A 50 4.21 -0.46 5.93
N SER A 51 4.77 0.74 6.12
CA SER A 51 4.01 1.94 6.45
C SER A 51 2.97 2.26 5.37
N CYS A 52 3.35 2.19 4.08
CA CYS A 52 2.42 2.36 2.96
C CYS A 52 1.29 1.33 2.97
N PHE A 53 1.56 0.06 3.29
CA PHE A 53 0.51 -0.95 3.38
C PHE A 53 -0.45 -0.73 4.54
N VAL A 54 0.04 -0.31 5.70
CA VAL A 54 -0.82 0.06 6.83
C VAL A 54 -1.68 1.26 6.46
N LEU A 55 -1.08 2.30 5.88
CA LEU A 55 -1.79 3.49 5.43
C LEU A 55 -2.89 3.15 4.40
N GLN A 56 -2.60 2.31 3.40
CA GLN A 56 -3.58 1.86 2.41
C GLN A 56 -4.74 1.08 3.04
N LYS A 57 -4.48 0.25 4.05
CA LYS A 57 -5.53 -0.45 4.80
C LYS A 57 -6.39 0.56 5.56
N THR A 58 -5.77 1.44 6.34
CA THR A 58 -6.49 2.46 7.12
C THR A 58 -7.39 3.33 6.24
N ILE A 59 -6.89 3.78 5.08
CA ILE A 59 -7.71 4.57 4.15
C ILE A 59 -8.89 3.75 3.63
N ARG A 60 -8.68 2.50 3.22
CA ARG A 60 -9.76 1.62 2.73
C ARG A 60 -10.80 1.35 3.82
N ASP A 61 -10.35 1.07 5.03
CA ASP A 61 -11.22 0.77 6.15
C ASP A 61 -12.09 2.00 6.50
N ASN A 62 -11.51 3.21 6.50
CA ASN A 62 -12.24 4.46 6.68
C ASN A 62 -13.27 4.73 5.55
N GLU A 63 -12.93 4.42 4.30
CA GLU A 63 -13.85 4.53 3.17
C GLU A 63 -15.05 3.57 3.32
N GLU A 64 -14.79 2.31 3.70
CA GLU A 64 -15.85 1.32 3.93
C GLU A 64 -16.75 1.69 5.12
N ASP A 65 -16.19 2.25 6.20
CA ASP A 65 -16.96 2.71 7.35
C ASP A 65 -17.88 3.88 6.96
N ASN A 66 -17.40 4.85 6.17
CA ASN A 66 -18.21 5.97 5.72
C ASN A 66 -19.35 5.54 4.78
N GLU A 67 -19.15 4.50 3.95
CA GLU A 67 -20.21 3.92 3.13
C GLU A 67 -21.29 3.17 3.96
N ARG A 68 -20.93 2.67 5.15
CA ARG A 68 -21.83 1.89 6.02
C ARG A 68 -22.65 2.73 6.98
N LEU A 69 -22.29 4.01 7.19
CA LEU A 69 -23.09 4.89 8.03
C LEU A 69 -24.46 5.16 7.37
N PRO A 70 -25.58 5.04 8.12
CA PRO A 70 -26.86 5.51 7.61
C PRO A 70 -26.70 7.01 7.33
N LYS A 71 -27.01 7.44 6.10
CA LYS A 71 -27.11 8.87 5.80
C LYS A 71 -28.04 9.47 6.84
N GLN A 72 -27.52 10.34 7.70
CA GLN A 72 -28.35 11.11 8.62
C GLN A 72 -29.30 11.93 7.75
N GLU A 73 -30.56 11.51 7.72
CA GLU A 73 -31.62 12.31 7.12
C GLU A 73 -31.75 13.55 8.00
N PRO A 74 -31.64 14.77 7.43
CA PRO A 74 -31.57 15.97 8.24
C PRO A 74 -32.88 16.09 9.04
N LEU A 75 -32.72 16.26 10.35
CA LEU A 75 -33.78 16.27 11.35
C LEU A 75 -34.45 17.66 11.41
N ASP A 76 -34.74 18.22 10.24
CA ASP A 76 -35.31 19.56 10.04
C ASP A 76 -36.50 19.49 9.06
N LYS A 77 -37.45 18.57 9.33
CA LYS A 77 -38.69 18.47 8.54
C LYS A 77 -39.97 18.41 9.38
N GLU A 78 -39.99 18.99 10.58
CA GLU A 78 -41.24 19.24 11.33
C GLU A 78 -41.42 20.73 11.64
#